data_AF-A0A7U9SF34-F1
#
_entry.id   AF-A0A7U9SF34-F1
#
_cell.length_a   1.000
_cell.length_b   1.000
_cell.length_c   1.000
_cell.angle_alpha   90.00
_cell.angle_beta   90.00
_cell.angle_gamma   90.00
#
_symmetry.space_group_name_H-M   'P 1'
#
loop_
_entity.id
_entity.type
_entity.pdbx_description
1 polymer ?
#
loop_
_entity_poly.entity_id
_entity_poly.type
_entity_poly.pdbx_seq_one_letter_code
_entity_poly.pdbx_strand_id
1 'polypeptide(L)'
;MNQTIRVVQCAVVTAGLALLCLIASGDKSPVFREMKAEDVIRQQETYQFVDVLGNWYEAQILEGVPLCRYDYSRLTEKNGYKYYMGEDGRIQSRVGIDVSKYQTEIDWPAVKASGIDFVIVRLGFRGYGAEGKLKEDERFRSHVEGALDAGLEVGVYFFSQAVNNAEAFEEAQFVLERLGEGRITGPVVFDTEEIKNAEARTDGLSGEQFTENCITFCDAVEAAGYNTMIYANMKWMAFTLDLARLTEYEKWYADYEAVPQCPYEFSIWQYTESGTVPGIEGNVDINVWFERR
;
A
#
# COMPACT_ATOMS: atom_id res chain seq x y z
N MET A 1 -36.74 -8.85 28.33
CA MET A 1 -36.14 -10.03 27.67
C MET A 1 -35.21 -9.50 26.61
N ASN A 2 -33.89 -9.50 26.86
CA ASN A 2 -32.91 -9.13 25.84
C ASN A 2 -32.93 -10.21 24.76
N GLN A 3 -33.42 -9.88 23.57
CA GLN A 3 -33.30 -10.76 22.41
C GLN A 3 -31.84 -10.74 21.97
N THR A 4 -31.17 -11.89 22.09
CA THR A 4 -29.85 -12.12 21.54
C THR A 4 -29.99 -12.22 20.02
N ILE A 5 -29.56 -11.18 19.30
CA ILE A 5 -29.43 -11.22 17.84
C ILE A 5 -28.21 -12.09 17.53
N ARG A 6 -28.39 -13.19 16.79
CA ARG A 6 -27.29 -14.00 16.25
C ARG A 6 -27.11 -13.67 14.78
N VAL A 7 -25.92 -13.25 14.41
CA VAL A 7 -25.50 -13.07 13.01
C VAL A 7 -25.17 -14.47 12.46
N VAL A 8 -25.85 -14.89 11.39
CA VAL A 8 -25.76 -16.28 10.88
C VAL A 8 -25.05 -16.37 9.53
N GLN A 9 -24.97 -15.28 8.75
CA GLN A 9 -24.25 -15.29 7.48
C GLN A 9 -24.01 -13.86 6.96
N CYS A 10 -22.75 -13.49 6.76
CA CYS A 10 -22.36 -12.38 5.90
C CYS A 10 -22.02 -12.98 4.53
N ALA A 11 -22.88 -12.77 3.53
CA ALA A 11 -22.45 -12.90 2.16
C ALA A 11 -21.79 -11.56 1.82
N VAL A 12 -20.45 -11.54 1.78
CA VAL A 12 -19.71 -10.44 1.15
C VAL A 12 -20.06 -10.51 -0.33
N VAL A 13 -21.08 -9.76 -0.73
CA VAL A 13 -21.37 -9.54 -2.15
C VAL A 13 -20.52 -8.35 -2.56
N THR A 14 -19.71 -8.58 -3.59
CA THR A 14 -18.97 -7.58 -4.33
C THR A 14 -19.83 -6.34 -4.63
N ALA A 15 -19.24 -5.15 -4.51
CA ALA A 15 -19.80 -3.81 -4.81
C ALA A 15 -20.60 -3.10 -3.69
N GLY A 16 -19.89 -2.35 -2.84
CA GLY A 16 -20.36 -1.09 -2.21
C GLY A 16 -21.53 -1.13 -1.20
N LEU A 17 -22.30 -2.21 -1.16
CA LEU A 17 -23.45 -2.42 -0.29
C LEU A 17 -23.42 -3.85 0.25
N ALA A 18 -23.35 -4.01 1.57
CA ALA A 18 -23.55 -5.31 2.20
C ALA A 18 -25.02 -5.48 2.60
N LEU A 19 -25.63 -6.58 2.17
CA LEU A 19 -26.98 -6.95 2.57
C LEU A 19 -26.88 -7.80 3.85
N LEU A 20 -27.11 -7.18 5.02
CA LEU A 20 -27.17 -7.94 6.27
C LEU A 20 -28.50 -8.69 6.39
N CYS A 21 -28.43 -10.00 6.63
CA CYS A 21 -29.58 -10.83 6.96
C CYS A 21 -29.70 -10.93 8.49
N LEU A 22 -30.64 -10.18 9.08
CA LEU A 22 -30.94 -10.28 10.50
C LEU A 22 -32.05 -11.30 10.73
N ILE A 23 -31.76 -12.37 11.48
CA ILE A 23 -32.77 -13.31 11.96
C ILE A 23 -33.00 -13.02 13.44
N ALA A 24 -34.09 -12.32 13.78
CA ALA A 24 -34.54 -12.22 15.16
C ALA A 24 -35.01 -13.60 15.63
N SER A 25 -34.65 -13.98 16.86
CA SER A 25 -35.08 -15.25 17.44
C SER A 25 -36.60 -15.30 17.54
N GLY A 26 -37.25 -15.99 16.59
CA GLY A 26 -38.71 -16.20 16.55
C GLY A 26 -39.40 -15.80 15.26
N ASP A 27 -38.72 -15.13 14.31
CA ASP A 27 -39.34 -14.73 13.03
C ASP A 27 -38.74 -15.49 11.84
N LYS A 28 -39.59 -16.03 10.98
CA LYS A 28 -39.19 -16.95 9.87
C LYS A 28 -38.84 -16.22 8.57
N SER A 29 -38.78 -14.89 8.59
CA SER A 29 -38.53 -14.10 7.40
C SER A 29 -37.26 -13.25 7.57
N PRO A 30 -36.30 -13.35 6.63
CA PRO A 30 -35.08 -12.55 6.67
C PRO A 30 -35.41 -11.07 6.45
N VAL A 31 -34.92 -10.21 7.34
CA VAL A 31 -34.96 -8.75 7.15
C VAL A 31 -33.62 -8.31 6.59
N PHE A 32 -33.66 -7.71 5.40
CA PHE A 32 -32.49 -7.13 4.74
C PHE A 32 -32.47 -5.62 4.97
N ARG A 33 -31.35 -5.10 5.47
CA ARG A 33 -31.14 -3.66 5.64
C ARG A 33 -29.89 -3.24 4.87
N GLU A 34 -30.03 -2.20 4.06
CA GLU A 34 -28.88 -1.53 3.46
C GLU A 34 -28.11 -0.79 4.55
N MET A 35 -26.81 -1.07 4.63
CA MET A 35 -25.89 -0.42 5.56
C MET A 35 -24.66 0.05 4.78
N LYS A 36 -24.06 1.15 5.22
CA LYS A 36 -22.76 1.59 4.68
C LYS A 36 -21.69 0.57 5.08
N ALA A 37 -20.69 0.37 4.21
CA ALA A 37 -19.59 -0.57 4.47
C ALA A 37 -18.89 -0.33 5.82
N GLU A 38 -18.75 0.94 6.23
CA GLU A 38 -18.21 1.34 7.53
C GLU A 38 -19.01 0.79 8.72
N ASP A 39 -20.35 0.77 8.65
CA ASP A 39 -21.21 0.27 9.72
C ASP A 39 -21.25 -1.27 9.74
N VAL A 40 -20.97 -1.92 8.61
CA VAL A 40 -20.89 -3.37 8.46
C VAL A 40 -19.58 -3.88 9.05
N ILE A 41 -18.45 -3.24 8.71
CA ILE A 41 -17.13 -3.58 9.24
C ILE A 41 -17.09 -3.34 10.75
N ARG A 42 -17.69 -2.25 11.25
CA ARG A 42 -17.80 -2.00 12.71
C ARG A 42 -18.59 -3.07 13.48
N GLN A 43 -19.40 -3.87 12.81
CA GLN A 43 -20.11 -5.01 13.41
C GLN A 43 -19.42 -6.35 13.19
N GLN A 44 -18.42 -6.41 12.32
CA GLN A 44 -17.59 -7.59 12.10
C GLN A 44 -16.39 -7.57 13.04
N GLU A 45 -16.23 -8.64 13.82
CA GLU A 45 -15.04 -8.82 14.67
C GLU A 45 -13.82 -9.22 13.83
N THR A 46 -14.04 -9.83 12.65
CA THR A 46 -12.98 -10.35 11.76
C THR A 46 -13.17 -9.96 10.29
N TYR A 47 -12.09 -10.02 9.53
CA TYR A 47 -12.05 -9.93 8.08
C TYR A 47 -11.17 -11.05 7.50
N GLN A 48 -11.40 -11.36 6.22
CA GLN A 48 -10.69 -12.42 5.51
C GLN A 48 -9.99 -11.85 4.28
N PHE A 49 -8.83 -12.41 3.95
CA PHE A 49 -8.05 -12.01 2.79
C PHE A 49 -7.24 -13.20 2.24
N VAL A 50 -6.69 -13.03 1.03
CA VAL A 50 -5.74 -13.98 0.45
C VAL A 50 -4.39 -13.31 0.27
N ASP A 51 -3.30 -14.06 0.42
CA ASP A 51 -1.99 -13.55 0.01
C ASP A 51 -1.75 -13.75 -1.50
N VAL A 52 -0.63 -13.24 -1.99
CA VAL A 52 -0.21 -13.40 -3.40
C VAL A 52 -0.01 -14.87 -3.84
N LEU A 53 0.06 -15.81 -2.90
CA LEU A 53 0.16 -17.25 -3.19
C LEU A 53 -1.23 -17.93 -3.17
N GLY A 54 -2.30 -17.19 -2.91
CA GLY A 54 -3.66 -17.71 -2.78
C GLY A 54 -3.95 -18.39 -1.44
N ASN A 55 -3.09 -18.21 -0.43
CA ASN A 55 -3.35 -18.72 0.91
C ASN A 55 -4.40 -17.86 1.60
N TRP A 56 -5.38 -18.51 2.25
CA TRP A 56 -6.46 -17.84 2.96
C TRP A 56 -6.09 -17.51 4.40
N TYR A 57 -6.48 -16.32 4.85
CA TYR A 57 -6.29 -15.84 6.21
C TYR A 57 -7.57 -15.23 6.77
N GLU A 58 -7.69 -15.27 8.10
CA GLU A 58 -8.70 -14.54 8.87
C GLU A 58 -7.98 -13.76 9.97
N ALA A 59 -8.33 -12.49 10.15
CA ALA A 59 -7.74 -11.60 11.12
C ALA A 59 -8.82 -10.80 11.86
N GLN A 60 -8.53 -10.39 13.09
CA GLN A 60 -9.40 -9.53 13.89
C GLN A 60 -9.30 -8.08 13.39
N ILE A 61 -10.41 -7.36 13.40
CA ILE A 61 -10.41 -5.91 13.21
C ILE A 61 -9.71 -5.26 14.41
N LEU A 62 -8.69 -4.44 14.13
CA LEU A 62 -7.87 -3.76 15.12
C LEU A 62 -8.61 -2.54 15.66
N GLU A 63 -8.70 -2.46 16.99
CA GLU A 63 -9.26 -1.29 17.66
C GLU A 63 -8.34 -0.07 17.49
N GLY A 64 -8.92 1.11 17.28
CA GLY A 64 -8.18 2.36 17.17
C GLY A 64 -7.52 2.61 15.81
N VAL A 65 -7.55 1.65 14.88
CA VAL A 65 -7.02 1.84 13.52
C VAL A 65 -8.12 2.38 12.59
N PRO A 66 -7.90 3.51 11.90
CA PRO A 66 -8.87 4.05 10.95
C PRO A 66 -9.24 3.07 9.84
N LEU A 67 -10.54 2.88 9.65
CA LEU A 67 -11.09 1.99 8.62
C LEU A 67 -11.10 2.67 7.24
N CYS A 68 -10.83 1.87 6.20
CA CYS A 68 -10.95 2.26 4.80
C CYS A 68 -12.38 2.72 4.49
N ARG A 69 -12.49 3.82 3.73
CA ARG A 69 -13.78 4.41 3.31
C ARG A 69 -14.01 4.37 1.81
N TYR A 70 -13.13 3.69 1.06
CA TYR A 70 -13.30 3.57 -0.37
C TYR A 70 -14.50 2.67 -0.69
N ASP A 71 -15.44 3.20 -1.45
CA ASP A 71 -16.45 2.41 -2.14
C ASP A 71 -15.86 1.88 -3.46
N TYR A 72 -15.44 0.62 -3.47
CA TYR A 72 -14.81 -0.02 -4.63
C TYR A 72 -15.76 -0.21 -5.81
N SER A 73 -17.08 -0.01 -5.68
CA SER A 73 -17.98 0.04 -6.84
C SER A 73 -17.69 1.23 -7.77
N ARG A 74 -16.96 2.23 -7.26
CA ARG A 74 -16.49 3.41 -8.00
C ARG A 74 -15.14 3.22 -8.68
N LEU A 75 -14.53 2.04 -8.55
CA LEU A 75 -13.39 1.67 -9.37
C LEU A 75 -13.86 1.45 -10.81
N THR A 76 -13.15 2.05 -11.76
CA THR A 76 -13.37 1.89 -13.18
C THR A 76 -12.06 1.61 -13.89
N GLU A 77 -12.12 1.01 -15.07
CA GLU A 77 -10.95 0.72 -15.88
C GLU A 77 -11.04 1.45 -17.21
N LYS A 78 -9.98 2.16 -17.57
CA LYS A 78 -9.87 2.92 -18.81
C LYS A 78 -8.47 2.77 -19.38
N ASN A 79 -8.38 2.37 -20.65
CA ASN A 79 -7.11 2.17 -21.37
C ASN A 79 -6.14 1.22 -20.64
N GLY A 80 -6.65 0.20 -19.93
CA GLY A 80 -5.84 -0.76 -19.18
C GLY A 80 -5.38 -0.29 -17.80
N TYR A 81 -5.81 0.89 -17.34
CA TYR A 81 -5.51 1.41 -16.01
C TYR A 81 -6.76 1.55 -15.16
N LYS A 82 -6.62 1.31 -13.86
CA LYS A 82 -7.70 1.50 -12.87
C LYS A 82 -7.73 2.94 -12.39
N TYR A 83 -8.94 3.48 -12.22
CA TYR A 83 -9.20 4.80 -11.68
C TYR A 83 -10.32 4.73 -10.64
N TYR A 84 -10.26 5.63 -9.66
CA TYR A 84 -11.31 5.82 -8.68
C TYR A 84 -12.17 7.02 -9.05
N MET A 85 -13.50 6.86 -9.05
CA MET A 85 -14.43 7.92 -9.40
C MET A 85 -15.01 8.60 -8.15
N GLY A 86 -14.99 9.92 -8.14
CA GLY A 86 -15.73 10.75 -7.20
C GLY A 86 -17.23 10.69 -7.43
N GLU A 87 -18.02 11.05 -6.41
CA GLU A 87 -19.48 11.17 -6.53
C GLU A 87 -19.89 12.24 -7.54
N ASP A 88 -19.02 13.22 -7.81
CA ASP A 88 -19.20 14.24 -8.84
C ASP A 88 -18.94 13.73 -10.27
N GLY A 89 -18.66 12.43 -10.43
CA GLY A 89 -18.39 11.78 -11.70
C GLY A 89 -17.00 12.08 -12.28
N ARG A 90 -16.12 12.76 -11.51
CA ARG A 90 -14.74 13.01 -11.90
C ARG A 90 -13.80 11.96 -11.34
N ILE A 91 -12.67 11.74 -12.01
CA ILE A 91 -11.60 10.91 -11.46
C ILE A 91 -11.06 11.58 -10.17
N GLN A 92 -10.91 10.79 -9.11
CA GLN A 92 -10.34 11.15 -7.80
C GLN A 92 -9.17 10.21 -7.45
N SER A 93 -8.40 9.85 -8.47
CA SER A 93 -7.18 9.09 -8.31
C SER A 93 -6.22 9.40 -9.44
N ARG A 94 -4.97 9.04 -9.22
CA ARG A 94 -3.89 9.12 -10.20
C ARG A 94 -3.35 7.72 -10.45
N VAL A 95 -2.84 7.48 -11.65
CA VAL A 95 -2.21 6.20 -11.99
C VAL A 95 -0.71 6.37 -11.92
N GLY A 96 -0.02 5.42 -11.32
CA GLY A 96 1.43 5.45 -11.22
C GLY A 96 2.07 4.10 -11.42
N ILE A 97 3.38 4.11 -11.48
CA ILE A 97 4.22 2.91 -11.50
C ILE A 97 5.28 3.01 -10.41
N ASP A 98 5.88 1.90 -10.06
CA ASP A 98 7.12 1.90 -9.32
C ASP A 98 8.19 1.12 -10.09
N VAL A 99 9.43 1.62 -10.00
CA VAL A 99 10.53 1.14 -10.83
C VAL A 99 11.82 1.06 -10.04
N SER A 100 12.67 0.14 -10.45
CA SER A 100 14.03 -0.02 -9.93
C SER A 100 14.98 -0.36 -11.07
N LYS A 101 16.22 -0.76 -10.79
CA LYS A 101 17.15 -1.25 -11.83
C LYS A 101 16.62 -2.39 -12.72
N TYR A 102 15.54 -3.06 -12.31
CA TYR A 102 14.92 -4.12 -13.11
C TYR A 102 14.21 -3.59 -14.37
N GLN A 103 13.70 -2.36 -14.33
CA GLN A 103 13.25 -1.64 -15.51
C GLN A 103 14.45 -0.89 -16.09
N THR A 104 15.03 -1.40 -17.18
CA THR A 104 16.38 -0.99 -17.60
C THR A 104 16.39 0.32 -18.40
N GLU A 105 15.85 0.31 -19.62
CA GLU A 105 15.69 1.48 -20.47
C GLU A 105 14.21 1.87 -20.51
N ILE A 106 13.91 3.13 -20.17
CA ILE A 106 12.55 3.65 -20.08
C ILE A 106 12.41 4.86 -21.00
N ASP A 107 11.44 4.79 -21.94
CA ASP A 107 10.97 5.95 -22.70
C ASP A 107 9.97 6.73 -21.85
N TRP A 108 10.49 7.65 -21.03
CA TRP A 108 9.67 8.47 -20.12
C TRP A 108 8.59 9.31 -20.82
N PRO A 109 8.85 9.94 -21.98
CA PRO A 109 7.80 10.56 -22.78
C PRO A 109 6.66 9.60 -23.16
N ALA A 110 6.96 8.37 -23.56
CA ALA A 110 5.94 7.37 -23.87
C ALA A 110 5.16 6.93 -22.61
N VAL A 111 5.83 6.79 -21.47
CA VAL A 111 5.21 6.50 -20.16
C VAL A 111 4.23 7.62 -19.77
N LYS A 112 4.66 8.88 -19.87
CA LYS A 112 3.76 10.01 -19.57
C LYS A 112 2.56 10.04 -20.53
N ALA A 113 2.80 9.82 -21.82
CA ALA A 113 1.76 9.83 -22.84
C ALA A 113 0.75 8.68 -22.69
N SER A 114 1.12 7.58 -22.02
CA SER A 114 0.20 6.46 -21.77
C SER A 114 -0.82 6.75 -20.67
N GLY A 115 -0.63 7.81 -19.87
CA GLY A 115 -1.53 8.19 -18.78
C GLY A 115 -0.97 7.90 -17.39
N ILE A 116 0.33 7.64 -17.26
CA ILE A 116 1.00 7.61 -15.96
C ILE A 116 1.18 9.05 -15.44
N ASP A 117 0.79 9.26 -14.20
CA ASP A 117 0.84 10.55 -13.52
C ASP A 117 2.05 10.67 -12.58
N PHE A 118 2.41 9.56 -11.92
CA PHE A 118 3.50 9.52 -10.94
C PHE A 118 4.36 8.25 -11.06
N VAL A 119 5.57 8.31 -10.52
CA VAL A 119 6.46 7.16 -10.35
C VAL A 119 7.08 7.15 -8.96
N ILE A 120 7.17 5.97 -8.33
CA ILE A 120 7.96 5.75 -7.10
C ILE A 120 9.23 4.99 -7.48
N VAL A 121 10.39 5.63 -7.38
CA VAL A 121 11.67 5.05 -7.82
C VAL A 121 12.40 4.41 -6.64
N ARG A 122 12.94 3.19 -6.79
CA ARG A 122 13.84 2.64 -5.77
C ARG A 122 15.07 3.52 -5.67
N LEU A 123 15.27 4.17 -4.53
CA LEU A 123 16.47 4.95 -4.27
C LEU A 123 17.63 4.05 -3.90
N GLY A 124 17.35 3.06 -3.08
CA GLY A 124 18.37 2.18 -2.56
C GLY A 124 17.77 1.05 -1.74
N PHE A 125 18.67 0.29 -1.17
CA PHE A 125 18.32 -0.85 -0.35
C PHE A 125 19.43 -1.15 0.64
N ARG A 126 19.05 -1.77 1.76
CA ARG A 126 20.01 -2.45 2.62
C ARG A 126 20.15 -3.90 2.15
N GLY A 127 21.37 -4.29 1.82
CA GLY A 127 21.66 -5.64 1.34
C GLY A 127 21.59 -6.71 2.42
N TYR A 128 21.59 -7.97 1.99
CA TYR A 128 21.67 -9.14 2.86
C TYR A 128 23.04 -9.33 3.53
N GLY A 129 23.11 -10.34 4.40
CA GLY A 129 24.31 -10.72 5.15
C GLY A 129 24.51 -9.87 6.41
N ALA A 130 25.38 -10.32 7.31
CA ALA A 130 25.55 -9.70 8.63
C ALA A 130 25.85 -8.19 8.56
N GLU A 131 26.66 -7.77 7.58
CA GLU A 131 27.07 -6.37 7.40
C GLU A 131 25.94 -5.44 6.94
N GLY A 132 24.89 -5.94 6.27
CA GLY A 132 23.75 -5.11 5.88
C GLY A 132 24.13 -3.83 5.13
N LYS A 133 24.89 -3.92 4.02
CA LYS A 133 25.41 -2.73 3.35
C LYS A 133 24.32 -1.93 2.66
N LEU A 134 24.31 -0.63 2.88
CA LEU A 134 23.51 0.34 2.14
C LEU A 134 24.04 0.47 0.71
N LYS A 135 23.14 0.43 -0.28
CA LYS A 135 23.45 0.56 -1.70
C LYS A 135 22.42 1.47 -2.37
N GLU A 136 22.90 2.36 -3.22
CA GLU A 136 22.03 3.12 -4.14
C GLU A 136 21.62 2.17 -5.27
N ASP A 137 20.37 2.27 -5.73
CA ASP A 137 19.91 1.55 -6.90
C ASP A 137 20.63 2.10 -8.15
N GLU A 138 21.15 1.20 -8.99
CA GLU A 138 21.98 1.53 -10.16
C GLU A 138 21.27 2.45 -11.17
N ARG A 139 19.93 2.46 -11.18
CA ARG A 139 19.11 3.29 -12.08
C ARG A 139 18.42 4.46 -11.39
N PHE A 140 18.59 4.63 -10.07
CA PHE A 140 17.93 5.67 -9.28
C PHE A 140 18.02 7.04 -9.94
N ARG A 141 19.25 7.51 -10.21
CA ARG A 141 19.50 8.86 -10.76
C ARG A 141 18.86 9.05 -12.13
N SER A 142 19.11 8.12 -13.05
CA SER A 142 18.56 8.18 -14.41
C SER A 142 17.03 8.12 -14.45
N HIS A 143 16.41 7.35 -13.53
CA HIS A 143 14.96 7.25 -13.46
C HIS A 143 14.33 8.50 -12.89
N VAL A 144 14.89 9.05 -11.80
CA VAL A 144 14.40 10.30 -11.21
C VAL A 144 14.50 11.44 -12.23
N GLU A 145 15.66 11.62 -12.86
CA GLU A 145 15.87 12.70 -13.84
C GLU A 145 14.94 12.55 -15.05
N GLY A 146 14.89 11.36 -15.65
CA GLY A 146 14.05 11.12 -16.83
C GLY A 146 12.56 11.28 -16.54
N ALA A 147 12.08 10.83 -15.39
CA ALA A 147 10.68 11.00 -15.00
C ALA A 147 10.33 12.47 -14.72
N LEU A 148 11.18 13.20 -14.01
CA LEU A 148 10.99 14.64 -13.77
C LEU A 148 10.99 15.44 -15.08
N ASP A 149 11.87 15.12 -16.02
CA ASP A 149 11.96 15.80 -17.32
C ASP A 149 10.74 15.50 -18.21
N ALA A 150 10.12 14.33 -18.06
CA ALA A 150 8.85 14.00 -18.70
C ALA A 150 7.61 14.61 -18.00
N GLY A 151 7.79 15.31 -16.88
CA GLY A 151 6.69 15.93 -16.13
C GLY A 151 5.85 14.94 -15.31
N LEU A 152 6.47 13.87 -14.82
CA LEU A 152 5.87 12.97 -13.84
C LEU A 152 6.13 13.49 -12.42
N GLU A 153 5.18 13.24 -11.52
CA GLU A 153 5.45 13.37 -10.08
C GLU A 153 6.34 12.20 -9.65
N VAL A 154 7.40 12.49 -8.90
CA VAL A 154 8.37 11.48 -8.48
C VAL A 154 8.36 11.35 -6.96
N GLY A 155 8.13 10.15 -6.48
CA GLY A 155 8.44 9.68 -5.13
C GLY A 155 9.60 8.69 -5.17
N VAL A 156 10.05 8.24 -4.00
CA VAL A 156 11.12 7.24 -3.89
C VAL A 156 10.80 6.21 -2.82
N TYR A 157 11.35 5.01 -2.94
CA TYR A 157 11.29 4.01 -1.87
C TYR A 157 12.67 3.48 -1.50
N PHE A 158 12.80 3.02 -0.26
CA PHE A 158 14.00 2.36 0.24
C PHE A 158 13.64 0.97 0.78
N PHE A 159 14.17 -0.07 0.13
CA PHE A 159 13.96 -1.45 0.56
C PHE A 159 14.82 -1.75 1.78
N SER A 160 14.16 -1.97 2.91
CA SER A 160 14.81 -2.12 4.21
C SER A 160 15.20 -3.56 4.51
N GLN A 161 16.35 -3.70 5.15
CA GLN A 161 16.76 -4.90 5.87
C GLN A 161 17.27 -4.52 7.28
N ALA A 162 16.80 -3.39 7.81
CA ALA A 162 17.22 -2.88 9.12
C ALA A 162 16.80 -3.84 10.23
N VAL A 163 17.72 -4.18 11.12
CA VAL A 163 17.45 -5.09 12.24
C VAL A 163 17.17 -4.37 13.56
N ASN A 164 17.30 -3.04 13.60
CA ASN A 164 17.04 -2.19 14.75
C ASN A 164 16.86 -0.72 14.33
N ASN A 165 16.44 0.13 15.28
CA ASN A 165 16.21 1.56 15.05
C ASN A 165 17.46 2.30 14.53
N ALA A 166 18.67 1.95 14.98
CA ALA A 166 19.88 2.63 14.54
C ALA A 166 20.15 2.40 13.05
N GLU A 167 19.89 1.19 12.55
CA GLU A 167 19.97 0.88 11.13
C GLU A 167 18.84 1.51 10.32
N ALA A 168 17.62 1.59 10.86
CA ALA A 168 16.50 2.28 10.20
C ALA A 168 16.78 3.80 10.08
N PHE A 169 17.40 4.39 11.11
CA PHE A 169 17.86 5.78 11.06
C PHE A 169 18.99 5.96 10.05
N GLU A 170 19.94 5.03 9.97
CA GLU A 170 21.01 5.04 8.95
C GLU A 170 20.44 4.98 7.52
N GLU A 171 19.40 4.17 7.30
CA GLU A 171 18.68 4.11 6.02
C GLU A 171 18.00 5.43 5.68
N ALA A 172 17.35 6.08 6.66
CA ALA A 172 16.76 7.40 6.48
C ALA A 172 17.82 8.46 6.14
N GLN A 173 18.95 8.49 6.85
CA GLN A 173 20.05 9.40 6.53
C GLN A 173 20.61 9.16 5.13
N PHE A 174 20.77 7.88 4.75
CA PHE A 174 21.20 7.53 3.39
C PHE A 174 20.24 8.08 2.34
N VAL A 175 18.94 7.89 2.52
CA VAL A 175 17.91 8.45 1.63
C VAL A 175 18.03 9.97 1.53
N LEU A 176 18.05 10.67 2.67
CA LEU A 176 18.10 12.14 2.71
C LEU A 176 19.38 12.71 2.05
N GLU A 177 20.53 12.09 2.28
CA GLU A 177 21.78 12.47 1.60
C GLU A 177 21.68 12.34 0.07
N ARG A 178 20.95 11.34 -0.43
CA ARG A 178 20.79 11.13 -1.88
C ARG A 178 19.76 12.06 -2.49
N LEU A 179 18.70 12.41 -1.75
CA LEU A 179 17.70 13.37 -2.18
C LEU A 179 18.29 14.79 -2.28
N GLY A 180 19.16 15.18 -1.34
CA GLY A 180 19.80 16.49 -1.35
C GLY A 180 18.76 17.63 -1.42
N GLU A 181 19.04 18.68 -2.20
CA GLU A 181 18.09 19.76 -2.50
C GLU A 181 17.12 19.38 -3.65
N GLY A 182 16.87 18.09 -3.84
CA GLY A 182 16.17 17.53 -4.99
C GLY A 182 14.73 18.00 -5.17
N ARG A 183 14.24 17.86 -6.40
CA ARG A 183 12.93 18.35 -6.87
C ARG A 183 11.75 17.38 -6.63
N ILE A 184 11.95 16.28 -5.91
CA ILE A 184 10.87 15.29 -5.74
C ILE A 184 9.73 15.90 -4.90
N THR A 185 8.49 15.60 -5.29
CA THR A 185 7.29 16.07 -4.61
C THR A 185 6.39 14.93 -4.15
N GLY A 186 6.69 13.70 -4.58
CA GLY A 186 6.05 12.48 -4.10
C GLY A 186 6.62 11.99 -2.77
N PRO A 187 6.09 10.89 -2.25
CA PRO A 187 6.44 10.36 -0.93
C PRO A 187 7.82 9.72 -0.92
N VAL A 188 8.41 9.67 0.27
CA VAL A 188 9.55 8.80 0.59
C VAL A 188 9.01 7.59 1.35
N VAL A 189 9.10 6.43 0.73
CA VAL A 189 8.47 5.21 1.22
C VAL A 189 9.50 4.32 1.95
N PHE A 190 9.17 3.90 3.16
CA PHE A 190 9.82 2.79 3.85
C PHE A 190 9.22 1.47 3.39
N ASP A 191 10.04 0.64 2.76
CA ASP A 191 9.62 -0.63 2.17
C ASP A 191 10.12 -1.80 3.02
N THR A 192 9.19 -2.46 3.71
CA THR A 192 9.44 -3.65 4.53
C THR A 192 8.63 -4.83 4.03
N GLU A 193 9.33 -5.91 3.72
CA GLU A 193 8.72 -7.11 3.14
C GLU A 193 9.21 -8.39 3.78
N GLU A 194 8.39 -9.43 3.66
CA GLU A 194 8.81 -10.80 3.96
C GLU A 194 9.61 -11.31 2.77
N ILE A 195 10.86 -11.71 3.01
CA ILE A 195 11.73 -12.16 1.94
C ILE A 195 11.49 -13.64 1.69
N LYS A 196 10.96 -13.95 0.52
CA LYS A 196 10.71 -15.33 0.12
C LYS A 196 11.98 -15.90 -0.52
N ASN A 197 12.33 -17.14 -0.14
CA ASN A 197 13.41 -17.93 -0.75
C ASN A 197 14.85 -17.43 -0.52
N ALA A 198 15.06 -16.53 0.44
CA ALA A 198 16.38 -16.13 0.91
C ALA A 198 16.35 -15.92 2.42
N GLU A 199 17.50 -16.06 3.08
CA GLU A 199 17.65 -15.70 4.49
C GLU A 199 17.73 -14.18 4.60
N ALA A 200 16.65 -13.56 5.09
CA ALA A 200 16.62 -12.13 5.35
C ALA A 200 17.38 -11.82 6.64
N ARG A 201 17.95 -10.61 6.72
CA ARG A 201 18.46 -10.12 8.02
C ARG A 201 17.34 -9.98 9.04
N THR A 202 16.11 -9.86 8.53
CA THR A 202 14.90 -9.53 9.26
C THR A 202 14.08 -10.76 9.69
N ASP A 203 14.48 -12.00 9.34
CA ASP A 203 13.69 -13.23 9.56
C ASP A 203 13.42 -13.59 11.04
N GLY A 204 14.08 -12.91 11.98
CA GLY A 204 13.88 -13.08 13.42
C GLY A 204 13.39 -11.83 14.16
N LEU A 205 13.05 -10.76 13.44
CA LEU A 205 12.57 -9.53 14.07
C LEU A 205 11.16 -9.71 14.62
N SER A 206 10.90 -9.10 15.77
CA SER A 206 9.55 -8.99 16.30
C SER A 206 8.75 -7.96 15.50
N GLY A 207 7.42 -8.12 15.48
CA GLY A 207 6.51 -7.10 14.95
C GLY A 207 6.69 -5.73 15.62
N GLU A 208 7.00 -5.72 16.92
CA GLU A 208 7.37 -4.51 17.66
C GLU A 208 8.61 -3.85 17.03
N GLN A 209 9.70 -4.60 16.79
CA GLN A 209 10.90 -4.04 16.18
C GLN A 209 10.67 -3.54 14.74
N PHE A 210 9.86 -4.25 13.94
CA PHE A 210 9.46 -3.73 12.62
C PHE A 210 8.71 -2.40 12.74
N THR A 211 7.75 -2.33 13.65
CA THR A 211 6.97 -1.10 13.90
C THR A 211 7.89 0.05 14.34
N GLU A 212 8.83 -0.21 15.25
CA GLU A 212 9.84 0.77 15.69
C GLU A 212 10.75 1.24 14.56
N ASN A 213 11.14 0.34 13.65
CA ASN A 213 11.95 0.70 12.47
C ASN A 213 11.15 1.60 11.52
N CYS A 214 9.87 1.30 11.27
CA CYS A 214 8.99 2.14 10.47
C CYS A 214 8.89 3.55 11.04
N ILE A 215 8.59 3.67 12.35
CA ILE A 215 8.51 4.96 13.05
C ILE A 215 9.83 5.72 12.94
N THR A 216 10.95 5.05 13.22
CA THR A 216 12.27 5.68 13.21
C THR A 216 12.64 6.24 11.84
N PHE A 217 12.38 5.47 10.78
CA PHE A 217 12.65 5.92 9.42
C PHE A 217 11.73 7.09 9.04
N CYS A 218 10.42 6.93 9.25
CA CYS A 218 9.44 7.92 8.86
C CYS A 218 9.64 9.24 9.60
N ASP A 219 9.80 9.22 10.93
CA ASP A 219 10.03 10.43 11.73
C ASP A 219 11.28 11.20 11.27
N ALA A 220 12.37 10.49 10.95
CA ALA A 220 13.60 11.12 10.49
C ALA A 220 13.42 11.81 9.13
N VAL A 221 12.63 11.22 8.24
CA VAL A 221 12.35 11.76 6.91
C VAL A 221 11.35 12.91 6.96
N GLU A 222 10.31 12.82 7.81
CA GLU A 222 9.35 13.91 8.04
C GLU A 222 10.01 15.12 8.69
N ALA A 223 10.94 14.89 9.62
CA ALA A 223 11.74 15.97 10.23
C ALA A 223 12.59 16.73 9.20
N ALA A 224 12.92 16.11 8.06
CA ALA A 224 13.60 16.75 6.94
C ALA A 224 12.63 17.43 5.95
N GLY A 225 11.31 17.35 6.18
CA GLY A 225 10.28 18.04 5.41
C GLY A 225 9.68 17.25 4.25
N TYR A 226 9.93 15.95 4.17
CA TYR A 226 9.34 15.08 3.15
C TYR A 226 8.11 14.34 3.70
N ASN A 227 7.11 14.11 2.84
CA ASN A 227 6.00 13.21 3.15
C ASN A 227 6.51 11.77 3.20
N THR A 228 6.06 10.99 4.18
CA THR A 228 6.45 9.59 4.33
C THR A 228 5.30 8.62 4.12
N MET A 229 5.65 7.41 3.68
CA MET A 229 4.72 6.30 3.54
C MET A 229 5.37 5.01 4.01
N ILE A 230 4.53 4.05 4.40
CA ILE A 230 4.95 2.67 4.67
C ILE A 230 4.36 1.79 3.58
N TYR A 231 5.21 1.01 2.91
CA TYR A 231 4.76 -0.04 2.01
C TYR A 231 4.55 -1.34 2.78
N ALA A 232 3.39 -1.98 2.57
CA ALA A 232 3.09 -3.28 3.16
C ALA A 232 1.98 -4.01 2.40
N ASN A 233 2.02 -5.34 2.45
CA ASN A 233 0.89 -6.18 2.04
C ASN A 233 -0.01 -6.53 3.25
N MET A 234 -1.11 -7.23 2.99
CA MET A 234 -2.10 -7.53 4.03
C MET A 234 -1.56 -8.43 5.14
N LYS A 235 -0.67 -9.37 4.84
CA LYS A 235 -0.07 -10.24 5.87
C LYS A 235 0.75 -9.43 6.87
N TRP A 236 1.50 -8.44 6.39
CA TRP A 236 2.24 -7.51 7.24
C TRP A 236 1.32 -6.64 8.08
N MET A 237 0.34 -6.01 7.44
CA MET A 237 -0.64 -5.15 8.09
C MET A 237 -1.51 -5.90 9.12
N ALA A 238 -1.83 -7.18 8.89
CA ALA A 238 -2.69 -7.96 9.77
C ALA A 238 -1.93 -8.61 10.95
N PHE A 239 -0.69 -9.06 10.73
CA PHE A 239 -0.03 -9.98 11.66
C PHE A 239 1.38 -9.56 12.09
N THR A 240 1.97 -8.53 11.48
CA THR A 240 3.36 -8.14 11.75
C THR A 240 3.44 -6.73 12.35
N LEU A 241 2.83 -5.75 11.70
CA LEU A 241 2.89 -4.35 12.12
C LEU A 241 1.82 -4.04 13.17
N ASP A 242 2.19 -3.25 14.18
CA ASP A 242 1.22 -2.64 15.08
C ASP A 242 0.64 -1.37 14.42
N LEU A 243 -0.41 -1.55 13.62
CA LEU A 243 -1.03 -0.46 12.87
C LEU A 243 -1.60 0.66 13.75
N ALA A 244 -1.96 0.37 15.00
CA ALA A 244 -2.48 1.37 15.93
C ALA A 244 -1.41 2.42 16.29
N ARG A 245 -0.13 2.04 16.18
CA ARG A 245 1.01 2.94 16.37
C ARG A 245 1.46 3.66 15.10
N LEU A 246 0.92 3.26 13.95
CA LEU A 246 1.33 3.76 12.64
C LEU A 246 0.23 4.61 11.98
N THR A 247 -0.79 5.05 12.71
CA THR A 247 -1.97 5.72 12.14
C THR A 247 -1.64 7.02 11.43
N GLU A 248 -0.60 7.74 11.86
CA GLU A 248 -0.19 9.04 11.30
C GLU A 248 0.46 8.92 9.91
N TYR A 249 1.13 7.80 9.61
CA TYR A 249 1.83 7.62 8.33
C TYR A 249 0.88 7.17 7.24
N GLU A 250 1.07 7.62 6.00
CA GLU A 250 0.32 7.09 4.87
C GLU A 250 0.77 5.67 4.50
N LYS A 251 -0.10 4.88 3.88
CA LYS A 251 0.20 3.48 3.50
C LYS A 251 0.13 3.30 1.99
N TRP A 252 1.14 2.64 1.46
CA TRP A 252 1.17 2.08 0.13
C TRP A 252 0.91 0.58 0.24
N TYR A 253 -0.31 0.18 -0.11
CA TYR A 253 -0.82 -1.17 0.11
C TYR A 253 -0.66 -2.03 -1.15
N ALA A 254 -0.02 -3.18 -1.03
CA ALA A 254 0.08 -4.17 -2.10
C ALA A 254 -0.96 -5.28 -1.97
N ASP A 255 -1.77 -5.44 -3.03
CA ASP A 255 -2.78 -6.48 -3.16
C ASP A 255 -3.16 -6.66 -4.64
N TYR A 256 -2.97 -7.86 -5.18
CA TYR A 256 -3.17 -8.13 -6.60
C TYR A 256 -4.56 -8.72 -6.92
N GLU A 257 -5.47 -8.70 -5.95
CA GLU A 257 -6.86 -9.05 -6.16
C GLU A 257 -7.61 -7.98 -6.98
N ALA A 258 -8.83 -8.31 -7.44
CA ALA A 258 -9.61 -7.41 -8.28
C ALA A 258 -10.00 -6.08 -7.60
N VAL A 259 -10.11 -6.09 -6.26
CA VAL A 259 -10.35 -4.94 -5.39
C VAL A 259 -9.53 -5.11 -4.10
N PRO A 260 -9.10 -4.02 -3.44
CA PRO A 260 -8.33 -4.11 -2.21
C PRO A 260 -9.09 -4.84 -1.10
N GLN A 261 -8.40 -5.74 -0.40
CA GLN A 261 -8.94 -6.50 0.73
C GLN A 261 -8.71 -5.81 2.09
N CYS A 262 -7.87 -4.77 2.13
CA CYS A 262 -7.53 -4.06 3.37
C CYS A 262 -8.73 -3.30 3.96
N PRO A 263 -9.11 -3.57 5.22
CA PRO A 263 -10.18 -2.83 5.89
C PRO A 263 -9.72 -1.48 6.46
N TYR A 264 -8.42 -1.14 6.39
CA TYR A 264 -7.84 0.07 7.00
C TYR A 264 -7.50 1.12 5.94
N GLU A 265 -7.36 2.37 6.37
CA GLU A 265 -6.99 3.47 5.47
C GLU A 265 -5.60 3.26 4.83
N PHE A 266 -5.55 3.35 3.50
CA PHE A 266 -4.33 3.45 2.69
C PHE A 266 -4.49 4.57 1.66
N SER A 267 -3.38 5.02 1.08
CA SER A 267 -3.36 6.14 0.11
C SER A 267 -3.02 5.67 -1.30
N ILE A 268 -2.14 4.67 -1.42
CA ILE A 268 -1.77 4.05 -2.70
C ILE A 268 -2.11 2.56 -2.65
N TRP A 269 -2.63 2.03 -3.75
CA TRP A 269 -2.84 0.60 -3.96
C TRP A 269 -2.00 0.13 -5.15
N GLN A 270 -1.04 -0.77 -4.91
CA GLN A 270 -0.35 -1.52 -5.95
C GLN A 270 -1.22 -2.73 -6.33
N TYR A 271 -1.83 -2.68 -7.51
CA TYR A 271 -2.84 -3.66 -7.92
C TYR A 271 -2.31 -4.74 -8.85
N THR A 272 -1.07 -4.62 -9.32
CA THR A 272 -0.43 -5.63 -10.16
C THR A 272 1.08 -5.48 -10.16
N GLU A 273 1.79 -6.61 -10.23
CA GLU A 273 3.24 -6.73 -10.50
C GLU A 273 3.55 -7.17 -11.95
N SER A 274 2.51 -7.34 -12.77
CA SER A 274 2.62 -7.90 -14.13
C SER A 274 2.00 -6.97 -15.18
N GLY A 275 1.97 -5.68 -14.87
CA GLY A 275 1.49 -4.64 -15.77
C GLY A 275 2.35 -4.49 -17.01
N THR A 276 1.76 -3.90 -18.05
CA THR A 276 2.46 -3.49 -19.28
C THR A 276 2.21 -2.00 -19.50
N VAL A 277 3.29 -1.22 -19.61
CA VAL A 277 3.23 0.24 -19.81
C VAL A 277 4.02 0.61 -21.07
N PRO A 278 3.42 1.33 -22.03
CA PRO A 278 4.15 1.86 -23.17
C PRO A 278 5.40 2.64 -22.74
N GLY A 279 6.55 2.28 -23.32
CA GLY A 279 7.84 2.87 -22.99
C GLY A 279 8.69 2.06 -22.00
N ILE A 280 8.16 0.95 -21.46
CA ILE A 280 8.90 0.03 -20.59
C ILE A 280 8.83 -1.38 -21.18
N GLU A 281 9.99 -2.04 -21.30
CA GLU A 281 10.05 -3.46 -21.66
C GLU A 281 9.87 -4.35 -20.43
N GLY A 282 9.02 -5.37 -20.55
CA GLY A 282 8.75 -6.33 -19.48
C GLY A 282 7.65 -5.89 -18.52
N ASN A 283 7.59 -6.57 -17.38
CA ASN A 283 6.58 -6.33 -16.36
C ASN A 283 6.91 -5.06 -15.56
N VAL A 284 5.87 -4.34 -15.17
CA VAL A 284 5.96 -3.19 -14.28
C VAL A 284 4.81 -3.20 -13.28
N ASP A 285 5.12 -2.76 -12.08
CA ASP A 285 4.17 -2.64 -10.99
C ASP A 285 3.29 -1.40 -11.25
N ILE A 286 1.97 -1.53 -11.13
CA ILE A 286 1.03 -0.43 -11.40
C ILE A 286 0.19 -0.12 -10.17
N ASN A 287 0.05 1.18 -9.93
CA ASN A 287 -0.48 1.76 -8.72
C ASN A 287 -1.67 2.68 -9.00
N VAL A 288 -2.62 2.72 -8.07
CA VAL A 288 -3.66 3.75 -7.98
C VAL A 288 -3.41 4.56 -6.71
N TRP A 289 -3.17 5.86 -6.85
CA TRP A 289 -3.10 6.78 -5.72
C TRP A 289 -4.44 7.51 -5.58
N PHE A 290 -5.15 7.25 -4.48
CA PHE A 290 -6.44 7.86 -4.18
C PHE A 290 -6.25 9.29 -3.67
N GLU A 291 -6.95 10.25 -4.27
CA GLU A 291 -6.92 11.64 -3.83
C GLU A 291 -7.95 11.83 -2.70
N ARG A 292 -7.47 12.11 -1.49
CA ARG A 292 -8.33 12.42 -0.34
C ARG A 292 -8.83 13.87 -0.47
N ARG A 293 -10.16 14.07 -0.37
CA ARG A 293 -10.78 15.39 -0.19
C ARG A 293 -11.23 15.57 1.24
#